data_AF-A0A1V6BU50-F1
#
_entry.id   AF-A0A1V6BU50-F1
#
_cell.length_a   1.000
_cell.length_b   1.000
_cell.length_c   1.000
_cell.angle_alpha   90.00
_cell.angle_beta   90.00
_cell.angle_gamma   90.00
#
_symmetry.space_group_name_H-M   'P 1'
#
loop_
_entity.id
_entity.type
_entity.pdbx_description
1 polymer ?
#
loop_
_entity_poly.entity_id
_entity_poly.type
_entity_poly.pdbx_seq_one_letter_code
_entity_poly.pdbx_strand_id
1 'polypeptide(L)' 'MYEAREEGLEEGMKKGREEGVEKGKETVAKNLLIKGMDDEFVMDTTGLDQSIIDKLKKSLSLPTQ' A
#
# COMPACT_ATOMS: atom_id res chain seq x y z
N MET A 1 21.59 26.72 12.47
CA MET A 1 20.16 26.99 12.81
C MET A 1 19.23 26.97 11.59
N TYR A 2 19.75 26.94 10.35
CA TYR A 2 18.95 26.78 9.14
C TYR A 2 18.75 25.30 8.76
N GLU A 3 19.74 24.45 9.02
CA GLU A 3 19.72 23.01 8.67
C GLU A 3 18.56 22.25 9.33
N ALA A 4 18.27 22.49 10.62
CA ALA A 4 17.20 21.81 11.34
C ALA A 4 15.79 22.04 10.73
N ARG A 5 15.60 23.11 9.96
CA ARG A 5 14.31 23.44 9.33
C ARG A 5 14.19 22.83 7.93
N GLU A 6 15.29 22.67 7.22
CA GLU A 6 15.35 21.97 5.93
C GLU A 6 15.24 20.46 6.13
N GLU A 7 15.97 19.89 7.09
CA GLU A 7 15.90 18.46 7.43
C GLU A 7 14.47 18.05 7.85
N GLY A 8 13.83 18.83 8.74
CA GLY A 8 12.45 18.54 9.17
C GLY A 8 11.40 18.64 8.05
N LEU A 9 11.65 19.48 7.03
CA LEU A 9 10.76 19.59 5.87
C LEU A 9 10.96 18.41 4.91
N GLU A 10 12.22 18.04 4.67
CA GLU A 10 12.59 16.93 3.80
C GLU A 10 12.12 15.58 4.35
N GLU A 11 12.31 15.34 5.66
CA GLU A 11 11.77 14.16 6.34
C GLU A 11 10.23 14.10 6.30
N GLY A 12 9.58 15.24 6.52
CA GLY A 12 8.12 15.35 6.44
C GLY A 12 7.57 15.04 5.04
N MET A 13 8.23 15.56 4.00
CA MET A 13 7.85 15.29 2.61
C MET A 13 8.10 13.84 2.21
N LYS A 14 9.24 13.26 2.61
CA LYS A 14 9.58 11.86 2.32
C LYS A 14 8.57 10.92 2.97
N LYS A 15 8.28 11.10 4.26
CA LYS A 15 7.30 10.30 4.99
C LYS A 15 5.90 10.43 4.42
N GLY A 16 5.46 11.64 4.09
CA GLY A 16 4.15 11.87 3.47
C GLY A 16 4.01 11.20 2.10
N ARG A 17 5.08 11.20 1.30
CA ARG A 17 5.12 10.52 0.00
C ARG A 17 5.11 8.99 0.15
N GLU A 18 5.90 8.43 1.06
CA GLU A 18 5.93 7.00 1.34
C GLU A 18 4.57 6.48 1.82
N GLU A 19 3.96 7.16 2.81
CA GLU A 19 2.62 6.80 3.29
C GLU A 19 1.55 6.92 2.21
N GLY A 20 1.64 7.93 1.34
CA GLY A 20 0.71 8.11 0.23
C GLY A 20 0.81 7.00 -0.82
N VAL A 21 2.03 6.57 -1.14
CA VAL A 21 2.29 5.48 -2.09
C VAL A 21 1.79 4.15 -1.53
N GLU A 22 2.07 3.83 -0.27
CA GLU A 22 1.56 2.59 0.36
C GLU A 22 0.03 2.56 0.42
N LYS A 23 -0.61 3.63 0.89
CA LYS A 23 -2.08 3.73 0.95
C LYS A 23 -2.72 3.62 -0.44
N GLY A 24 -2.08 4.19 -1.46
CA GLY A 24 -2.52 4.09 -2.85
C GLY A 24 -2.50 2.65 -3.36
N LYS A 25 -1.37 1.95 -3.17
CA LYS A 25 -1.23 0.53 -3.56
C LYS A 25 -2.24 -0.37 -2.86
N GLU A 26 -2.41 -0.22 -1.53
CA GLU A 26 -3.40 -0.99 -0.79
C GLU A 26 -4.84 -0.74 -1.28
N THR A 27 -5.18 0.51 -1.62
CA THR A 27 -6.52 0.84 -2.10
C THR A 27 -6.82 0.16 -3.43
N VAL A 28 -5.84 0.17 -4.35
CA VAL A 28 -5.96 -0.55 -5.63
C VAL A 28 -6.11 -2.05 -5.38
N ALA A 29 -5.26 -2.62 -4.52
CA ALA A 29 -5.32 -4.05 -4.20
C ALA A 29 -6.67 -4.46 -3.60
N LYS A 30 -7.18 -3.72 -2.61
CA LYS A 30 -8.51 -3.95 -2.01
C LYS A 30 -9.61 -3.94 -3.08
N ASN A 31 -9.59 -2.95 -3.98
CA ASN A 31 -10.60 -2.83 -5.03
C ASN A 31 -10.55 -4.01 -6.02
N LEU A 32 -9.36 -4.48 -6.38
CA LEU A 32 -9.20 -5.62 -7.28
C LEU A 32 -9.66 -6.93 -6.61
N LEU A 33 -9.30 -7.15 -5.34
CA LEU A 33 -9.75 -8.31 -4.55
C LEU A 33 -11.27 -8.34 -4.39
N ILE A 34 -11.90 -7.21 -4.12
CA ILE A 34 -13.38 -7.09 -4.03
C ILE A 34 -14.04 -7.40 -5.38
N LYS A 35 -13.37 -7.07 -6.49
CA LYS A 35 -13.83 -7.40 -7.85
C LYS A 35 -13.61 -8.87 -8.23
N GLY A 36 -13.03 -9.68 -7.34
CA GLY A 36 -12.79 -11.11 -7.56
C GLY A 36 -11.61 -11.40 -8.48
N MET A 37 -10.66 -10.46 -8.60
CA MET A 37 -9.40 -10.73 -9.28
C MET A 37 -8.54 -11.69 -8.45
N ASP A 38 -7.76 -12.53 -9.12
CA ASP A 38 -6.84 -13.46 -8.48
C ASP A 38 -5.61 -12.75 -7.89
N ASP A 39 -4.95 -13.42 -6.95
CA ASP A 39 -3.85 -12.83 -6.18
C ASP A 39 -2.65 -12.50 -7.04
N GLU A 40 -2.34 -13.34 -8.03
CA GLU A 40 -1.22 -13.14 -8.94
C GLU A 40 -1.40 -11.83 -9.72
N PHE A 41 -2.60 -11.62 -10.29
CA PHE A 41 -2.94 -10.37 -10.98
C PHE A 41 -2.88 -9.15 -10.07
N VAL A 42 -3.35 -9.27 -8.81
CA VAL A 42 -3.30 -8.17 -7.84
C VAL A 42 -1.86 -7.83 -7.47
N MET A 43 -1.01 -8.84 -7.24
CA MET A 43 0.42 -8.65 -6.94
C MET A 43 1.14 -7.98 -8.11
N ASP A 44 0.94 -8.45 -9.34
CA ASP A 44 1.55 -7.87 -10.54
C ASP A 44 1.11 -6.42 -10.77
N THR A 45 -0.17 -6.11 -10.55
CA THR A 45 -0.71 -4.76 -10.78
C THR A 45 -0.27 -3.76 -9.72
N THR A 46 -0.19 -4.20 -8.45
CA THR A 46 0.07 -3.29 -7.32
C THR A 46 1.52 -3.29 -6.86
N GLY A 47 2.29 -4.30 -7.26
CA GLY A 47 3.64 -4.55 -6.79
C GLY A 47 3.69 -4.79 -5.27
N LEU A 48 2.65 -5.42 -4.73
CA LEU A 48 2.57 -5.83 -3.33
C LEU A 48 2.83 -7.33 -3.22
N ASP A 49 3.48 -7.76 -2.16
CA ASP A 49 3.74 -9.17 -1.92
C ASP A 49 2.51 -9.93 -1.41
N GLN A 50 2.50 -11.25 -1.57
CA GLN A 50 1.43 -12.14 -1.10
C GLN A 50 1.09 -11.92 0.38
N SER A 51 2.09 -11.66 1.25
CA SER A 51 1.84 -11.39 2.68
C SER A 51 0.93 -10.17 2.90
N ILE A 52 1.07 -9.14 2.05
CA ILE A 52 0.23 -7.95 2.11
C ILE A 52 -1.16 -8.30 1.58
N ILE A 53 -1.25 -9.02 0.45
CA ILE A 53 -2.53 -9.48 -0.11
C ILE A 53 -3.33 -10.30 0.91
N ASP A 54 -2.69 -11.21 1.63
CA ASP A 54 -3.33 -12.02 2.67
C ASP A 54 -3.85 -11.18 3.83
N LYS A 55 -3.08 -10.17 4.26
CA LYS A 55 -3.52 -9.21 5.29
C LYS A 55 -4.74 -8.41 4.80
N LEU A 56 -4.72 -7.99 3.54
CA LEU A 56 -5.82 -7.26 2.92
C LEU A 56 -7.08 -8.13 2.85
N LYS A 57 -6.96 -9.39 2.39
CA LYS A 57 -8.07 -10.35 2.38
C LYS A 57 -8.66 -10.58 3.77
N LYS A 58 -7.81 -10.77 4.78
CA LYS A 58 -8.25 -10.88 6.19
C LYS A 58 -9.01 -9.64 6.65
N SER A 59 -8.52 -8.44 6.31
CA SER A 59 -9.19 -7.18 6.65
C SER A 59 -10.54 -7.02 5.94
N LEU A 60 -10.68 -7.59 4.75
CA LEU A 60 -11.89 -7.56 3.93
C LEU A 60 -12.84 -8.73 4.20
N SER A 61 -12.49 -9.64 5.11
CA SER A 61 -13.20 -10.90 5.36
C SER A 61 -13.43 -11.74 4.11
N LEU A 62 -12.53 -11.64 3.13
CA LEU A 62 -12.59 -12.45 1.91
C LEU A 62 -12.04 -13.85 2.18
N PRO A 63 -12.55 -14.90 1.52
CA PRO A 63 -11.96 -16.23 1.59
C PRO A 63 -10.49 -16.16 1.17
N THR A 64 -9.59 -16.57 2.07
CA THR A 64 -8.22 -16.90 1.69
C THR A 64 -8.28 -18.25 0.99
N GLN A 65 -7.87 -18.26 -0.28
CA GLN A 65 -7.96 -19.41 -1.17
C GLN A 65 -6.82 -20.39 -0.91
#